data_AF-A0A2P1PPH1-F1
#
_entry.id   AF-A0A2P1PPH1-F1
#
_cell.length_a   1.000
_cell.length_b   1.000
_cell.length_c   1.000
_cell.angle_alpha   90.00
_cell.angle_beta   90.00
_cell.angle_gamma   90.00
#
_symmetry.space_group_name_H-M   'P 1'
#
loop_
_entity.id
_entity.type
_entity.pdbx_description
1 polymer ?
#
loop_
_entity_poly.entity_id
_entity_poly.type
_entity_poly.pdbx_seq_one_letter_code
_entity_poly.pdbx_strand_id
1 'polypeptide(L)'
;MYEQRTPVQQEATRFLECLGIADCLFQSFAEPKGRSEDRTLSRILKGTIGAHWDTLRSLNDRGSAICFMVNQGDGSSKRRAQNVKAVRCLFVDLDGAPLAPIRTAELPPQAIIESSPGRFHAYWRVSGCPLGAFRSAQQHLAKRFGGDESVCDLPRVMRLPGFLHLKAEPFLSRVLECNPLPAYEFGDWQKALGLIRFEQPSPANRIKIGSRNSTMFALACGFRRQGLDPQEALARISKLNATKCDLPLPDSEIRALVSSAYSGPASGFTIIPNVLFDSQEYKSISPEARNVVDLCYRMVGVSGTAEIVLSHSNFRSHFSKSAFYRYRAEIIESGLVIQTKANSKPQSGRRPEAARFRLRFEHSPTSGTIRA
;
A
#
# COMPACT_ATOMS: atom_id res chain seq x y z
N MET A 1 -21.38 44.26 5.72
CA MET A 1 -20.21 43.78 6.48
C MET A 1 -19.01 43.95 5.59
N TYR A 2 -17.98 44.69 6.03
CA TYR A 2 -16.74 44.84 5.28
C TYR A 2 -16.03 43.48 5.24
N GLU A 3 -16.05 42.79 4.09
CA GLU A 3 -15.23 41.60 3.91
C GLU A 3 -13.75 41.98 4.06
N GLN A 4 -13.02 41.27 4.92
CA GLN A 4 -11.60 41.47 5.10
C GLN A 4 -10.87 41.18 3.77
N ARG A 5 -10.33 42.23 3.15
CA ARG A 5 -9.61 42.16 1.87
C ARG A 5 -8.08 42.14 2.04
N THR A 6 -7.59 41.72 3.19
CA THR A 6 -6.15 41.71 3.49
C THR A 6 -5.72 40.35 4.02
N PRO A 7 -4.51 39.88 3.69
CA PRO A 7 -3.96 38.65 4.26
C PRO A 7 -3.95 38.64 5.80
N VAL A 8 -4.25 37.49 6.39
CA VAL A 8 -4.36 37.27 7.84
C VAL A 8 -3.38 36.19 8.30
N GLN A 9 -2.30 36.61 8.98
CA GLN A 9 -1.23 35.69 9.38
C GLN A 9 -1.70 34.59 10.33
N GLN A 10 -2.54 34.97 11.29
CA GLN A 10 -3.06 34.06 12.31
C GLN A 10 -3.84 32.89 11.69
N GLU A 11 -4.50 33.12 10.54
CA GLU A 11 -5.24 32.09 9.84
C GLU A 11 -4.32 31.08 9.14
N ALA A 12 -3.27 31.57 8.47
CA ALA A 12 -2.22 30.72 7.91
C ALA A 12 -1.49 29.92 8.99
N THR A 13 -1.17 30.55 10.12
CA THR A 13 -0.54 29.91 11.28
C THR A 13 -1.44 28.81 11.85
N ARG A 14 -2.71 29.13 12.16
CA ARG A 14 -3.69 28.17 12.71
C ARG A 14 -3.82 26.93 11.83
N PHE A 15 -3.86 27.12 10.52
CA PHE A 15 -3.94 26.03 9.56
C PHE A 15 -2.69 25.12 9.59
N LEU A 16 -1.50 25.71 9.51
CA LEU A 16 -0.24 24.95 9.51
C LEU A 16 -0.02 24.21 10.84
N GLU A 17 -0.33 24.85 11.97
CA GLU A 17 -0.29 24.23 13.30
C GLU A 17 -1.26 23.06 13.42
N CYS A 18 -2.48 23.21 12.91
CA CYS A 18 -3.47 22.14 12.89
C CYS A 18 -2.98 20.90 12.12
N LEU A 19 -2.19 21.10 11.06
CA LEU A 19 -1.53 20.04 10.30
C LEU A 19 -0.22 19.53 10.93
N GLY A 20 0.24 20.15 12.04
CA GLY A 20 1.53 19.84 12.66
C GLY A 20 2.73 20.24 11.80
N ILE A 21 2.59 21.31 11.01
CA ILE A 21 3.61 21.81 10.07
C ILE A 21 4.25 23.05 10.67
N ALA A 22 5.44 22.91 11.25
CA ALA A 22 6.24 24.04 11.73
C ALA A 22 6.96 24.76 10.57
N ASP A 23 7.50 23.98 9.63
CA ASP A 23 8.20 24.48 8.44
C ASP A 23 7.74 23.77 7.16
N CYS A 24 7.74 24.52 6.06
CA CYS A 24 7.43 23.98 4.75
C CYS A 24 8.07 24.81 3.63
N LEU A 25 7.88 24.31 2.41
CA LEU A 25 8.14 25.05 1.19
C LEU A 25 6.88 25.82 0.80
N PHE A 26 6.97 27.14 0.78
CA PHE A 26 5.97 28.01 0.17
C PHE A 26 6.30 28.22 -1.29
N GLN A 27 5.27 28.21 -2.13
CA GLN A 27 5.38 28.55 -3.54
C GLN A 27 4.38 29.65 -3.87
N SER A 28 4.88 30.69 -4.54
CA SER A 28 4.05 31.71 -5.15
C SER A 28 4.08 31.60 -6.67
N PHE A 29 3.01 32.03 -7.32
CA PHE A 29 2.94 32.18 -8.77
C PHE A 29 1.91 33.25 -9.14
N ALA A 30 2.14 33.96 -10.24
CA ALA A 30 1.25 35.01 -10.72
C ALA A 30 -0.17 34.46 -10.97
N GLU A 31 -1.17 35.18 -10.47
CA GLU A 31 -2.58 34.81 -10.50
C GLU A 31 -3.45 36.04 -10.89
N PRO A 32 -4.26 35.97 -11.97
CA PRO A 32 -4.44 34.84 -12.89
C PRO A 32 -3.23 34.60 -13.79
N LYS A 33 -3.09 33.34 -14.24
CA LYS A 33 -1.95 32.88 -15.04
C LYS A 33 -1.84 33.70 -16.34
N GLY A 34 -0.63 34.17 -16.65
CA GLY A 34 -0.36 34.93 -17.88
C GLY A 34 -0.70 36.43 -17.82
N ARG A 35 -1.23 36.93 -16.69
CA ARG A 35 -1.54 38.36 -16.52
C ARG A 35 -0.31 39.23 -16.27
N SER A 36 0.78 38.64 -15.77
CA SER A 36 2.00 39.35 -15.44
C SER A 36 3.22 38.61 -15.97
N GLU A 37 4.08 39.35 -16.67
CA GLU A 37 5.41 38.89 -17.11
C GLU A 37 6.46 39.04 -16.01
N ASP A 38 6.09 39.62 -14.85
CA ASP A 38 6.98 39.81 -13.72
C ASP A 38 7.41 38.46 -13.12
N ARG A 39 8.61 38.03 -13.53
CA ARG A 39 9.23 36.79 -13.06
C ARG A 39 9.49 36.77 -11.56
N THR A 40 9.46 37.93 -10.88
CA THR A 40 9.70 38.02 -9.44
C THR A 40 8.50 37.59 -8.59
N LEU A 41 7.31 37.43 -9.20
CA LEU A 41 6.09 36.94 -8.56
C LEU A 41 6.11 35.43 -8.26
N SER A 42 6.96 34.69 -8.98
CA SER A 42 7.16 33.25 -8.77
C SER A 42 8.36 33.01 -7.86
N ARG A 43 8.10 32.59 -6.62
CA ARG A 43 9.13 32.36 -5.60
C ARG A 43 8.91 31.00 -4.94
N ILE A 44 10.02 30.42 -4.50
CA ILE A 44 10.06 29.27 -3.62
C ILE A 44 10.78 29.70 -2.36
N LEU A 45 10.08 29.68 -1.23
CA LEU A 45 10.59 30.11 0.07
C LEU A 45 10.50 28.93 1.05
N LYS A 46 11.56 28.66 1.80
CA LYS A 46 11.58 27.59 2.80
C LYS A 46 11.71 28.20 4.19
N GLY A 47 10.85 27.78 5.11
CA GLY A 47 10.96 28.17 6.50
C GLY A 47 9.60 28.15 7.17
N THR A 48 9.49 28.93 8.24
CA THR A 48 8.22 29.12 8.96
C THR A 48 7.39 30.22 8.30
N ILE A 49 6.08 30.20 8.55
CA ILE A 49 5.18 31.28 8.08
C ILE A 49 5.58 32.64 8.70
N GLY A 50 6.04 32.65 9.95
CA GLY A 50 6.51 33.87 10.63
C GLY A 50 7.71 34.50 9.94
N ALA A 51 8.70 33.70 9.56
CA ALA A 51 9.91 34.20 8.91
C ALA A 51 9.66 34.79 7.51
N HIS A 52 8.63 34.29 6.80
CA HIS A 52 8.33 34.69 5.42
C HIS A 52 7.09 35.56 5.27
N TRP A 53 6.41 35.93 6.36
CA TRP A 53 5.12 36.59 6.33
C TRP A 53 5.11 37.85 5.44
N ASP A 54 6.01 38.79 5.70
CA ASP A 54 6.04 40.06 4.95
C ASP A 54 6.31 39.84 3.46
N THR A 55 7.16 38.88 3.12
CA THR A 55 7.46 38.53 1.73
C THR A 55 6.25 37.91 1.05
N LEU A 56 5.59 36.94 1.71
CA LEU A 56 4.41 36.26 1.16
C LEU A 56 3.22 37.22 1.02
N ARG A 57 3.01 38.11 1.99
CA ARG A 57 2.00 39.18 1.93
C ARG A 57 2.27 40.10 0.74
N SER A 58 3.50 40.62 0.61
CA SER A 58 3.88 41.49 -0.51
C SER A 58 3.70 40.80 -1.87
N LEU A 59 4.01 39.51 -1.98
CA LEU A 59 3.76 38.74 -3.20
C LEU A 59 2.25 38.62 -3.49
N ASN A 60 1.42 38.37 -2.47
CA ASN A 60 -0.03 38.28 -2.65
C ASN A 60 -0.65 39.63 -3.05
N ASP A 61 -0.22 40.73 -2.41
CA ASP A 61 -0.64 42.10 -2.75
C ASP A 61 -0.31 42.46 -4.20
N ARG A 62 0.79 41.91 -4.73
CA ARG A 62 1.24 42.09 -6.12
C ARG A 62 0.63 41.11 -7.12
N GLY A 63 -0.33 40.28 -6.69
CA GLY A 63 -1.06 39.39 -7.59
C GLY A 63 -0.55 37.94 -7.61
N SER A 64 0.18 37.47 -6.60
CA SER A 64 0.56 36.05 -6.53
C SER A 64 -0.42 35.22 -5.70
N ALA A 65 -0.77 34.03 -6.19
CA ALA A 65 -1.30 32.99 -5.34
C ALA A 65 -0.23 32.54 -4.35
N ILE A 66 -0.61 32.29 -3.09
CA ILE A 66 0.27 31.73 -2.08
C ILE A 66 -0.15 30.30 -1.78
N CYS A 67 0.79 29.37 -1.98
CA CYS A 67 0.60 27.94 -1.78
C CYS A 67 1.71 27.38 -0.90
N PHE A 68 1.50 26.19 -0.35
CA PHE A 68 2.48 25.45 0.42
C PHE A 68 2.56 24.01 -0.08
N MET A 69 3.75 23.42 -0.01
CA MET A 69 3.94 22.00 -0.28
C MET A 69 3.47 21.21 0.94
N VAL A 70 2.47 20.35 0.74
CA VAL A 70 1.80 19.65 1.84
C VAL A 70 2.72 18.62 2.49
N ASN A 71 3.38 17.82 1.66
CA ASN A 71 4.29 16.76 2.12
C ASN A 71 5.69 17.30 2.43
N GLN A 72 6.42 16.57 3.27
CA GLN A 72 7.71 17.01 3.76
C GLN A 72 8.77 16.92 2.66
N GLY A 73 9.33 18.06 2.27
CA GLY A 73 10.47 18.13 1.36
C GLY A 73 11.78 17.70 2.01
N ASP A 74 12.78 17.40 1.18
CA ASP A 74 14.14 17.07 1.60
C ASP A 74 14.94 18.27 2.12
N GLY A 75 14.40 19.48 1.94
CA GLY A 75 15.03 20.75 2.28
C GLY A 75 15.58 21.48 1.07
N SER A 76 15.54 20.88 -0.12
CA SER A 76 15.84 21.55 -1.39
C SER A 76 14.71 22.48 -1.82
N SER A 77 15.04 23.45 -2.67
CA SER A 77 14.09 24.31 -3.36
C SER A 77 13.49 23.66 -4.63
N LYS A 78 13.78 22.38 -4.88
CA LYS A 78 13.25 21.64 -6.04
C LYS A 78 11.99 20.87 -5.65
N ARG A 79 10.95 20.97 -6.48
CA ARG A 79 9.65 20.34 -6.25
C ARG A 79 9.46 19.10 -7.12
N ARG A 80 10.28 18.07 -6.90
CA ARG A 80 10.19 16.77 -7.61
C ARG A 80 9.84 15.66 -6.62
N ALA A 81 9.29 14.55 -7.12
CA ALA A 81 8.93 13.40 -6.27
C ALA A 81 10.12 12.87 -5.44
N GLN A 82 11.32 12.86 -6.03
CA GLN A 82 12.57 12.47 -5.34
C GLN A 82 12.98 13.42 -4.20
N ASN A 83 12.43 14.64 -4.18
CA ASN A 83 12.71 15.63 -3.14
C ASN A 83 11.71 15.56 -1.99
N VAL A 84 10.86 14.53 -1.91
CA VAL A 84 9.89 14.33 -0.83
C VAL A 84 10.40 13.26 0.12
N LYS A 85 10.57 13.61 1.40
CA LYS A 85 11.06 12.72 2.47
C LYS A 85 9.94 11.92 3.12
N ALA A 86 8.77 12.51 3.31
CA ALA A 86 7.66 11.87 4.00
C ALA A 86 6.31 12.44 3.57
N VAL A 87 5.28 11.58 3.59
CA VAL A 87 3.88 12.01 3.47
C VAL A 87 3.44 12.56 4.84
N ARG A 88 2.98 13.81 4.87
CA ARG A 88 2.44 14.45 6.08
C ARG A 88 0.92 14.32 6.15
N CYS A 89 0.27 14.54 5.01
CA CYS A 89 -1.18 14.50 4.90
C CYS A 89 -1.62 13.79 3.62
N LEU A 90 -2.79 13.17 3.68
CA LEU A 90 -3.64 12.94 2.52
C LEU A 90 -4.67 14.08 2.47
N PHE A 91 -5.11 14.48 1.28
CA PHE A 91 -5.94 15.67 1.15
C PHE A 91 -6.88 15.57 -0.04
N VAL A 92 -7.90 16.39 -0.12
CA VAL A 92 -8.78 16.43 -1.28
C VAL A 92 -9.02 17.87 -1.69
N ASP A 93 -8.99 18.12 -2.99
CA ASP A 93 -9.58 19.31 -3.60
C ASP A 93 -10.96 18.91 -4.11
N LEU A 94 -12.04 19.42 -3.49
CA LEU A 94 -13.39 18.98 -3.83
C LEU A 94 -13.84 19.47 -5.21
N ASP A 95 -13.19 20.49 -5.80
CA ASP A 95 -13.55 21.06 -7.10
C ASP A 95 -15.07 21.27 -7.34
N GLY A 96 -15.79 21.69 -6.29
CA GLY A 96 -17.24 21.93 -6.33
C GLY A 96 -18.12 20.78 -5.82
N ALA A 97 -17.54 19.64 -5.44
CA ALA A 97 -18.24 18.60 -4.70
C ALA A 97 -18.69 19.09 -3.32
N PRO A 98 -19.80 18.55 -2.78
CA PRO A 98 -20.38 19.02 -1.53
C PRO A 98 -19.49 18.74 -0.33
N LEU A 99 -19.49 19.63 0.66
CA LEU A 99 -18.73 19.47 1.90
C LEU A 99 -19.37 18.48 2.88
N ALA A 100 -20.68 18.25 2.80
CA ALA A 100 -21.41 17.43 3.77
C ALA A 100 -20.84 15.99 3.94
N PRO A 101 -20.49 15.24 2.88
CA PRO A 101 -19.89 13.90 3.02
C PRO A 101 -18.55 13.87 3.77
N ILE A 102 -17.77 14.96 3.71
CA ILE A 102 -16.49 15.08 4.39
C ILE A 102 -16.70 15.25 5.90
N ARG A 103 -17.69 16.07 6.30
CA ARG A 103 -18.02 16.33 7.71
C ARG A 103 -18.56 15.10 8.44
N THR A 104 -19.22 14.21 7.70
CA THR A 104 -19.77 12.95 8.22
C THR A 104 -18.88 11.75 7.92
N ALA A 105 -17.63 11.96 7.50
CA ALA A 105 -16.70 10.87 7.23
C ALA A 105 -16.32 10.14 8.52
N GLU A 106 -16.17 8.82 8.45
CA GLU A 106 -15.72 7.96 9.56
C GLU A 106 -14.40 8.46 10.18
N LEU A 107 -13.49 8.92 9.32
CA LEU A 107 -12.30 9.65 9.74
C LEU A 107 -12.51 11.14 9.44
N PRO A 108 -12.79 11.98 10.46
CA PRO A 108 -12.90 13.41 10.25
C PRO A 108 -11.53 14.02 9.85
N PRO A 109 -11.50 15.01 8.93
CA PRO A 109 -10.26 15.71 8.61
C PRO A 109 -9.80 16.57 9.77
N GLN A 110 -8.48 16.76 9.90
CA GLN A 110 -7.92 17.73 10.84
C GLN A 110 -8.19 19.16 10.39
N ALA A 111 -8.14 19.45 9.09
CA ALA A 111 -8.43 20.78 8.58
C ALA A 111 -9.38 20.76 7.39
N ILE A 112 -10.31 21.70 7.37
CA ILE A 112 -11.15 22.02 6.21
C ILE A 112 -10.98 23.51 5.92
N ILE A 113 -10.72 23.86 4.67
CA ILE A 113 -10.62 25.25 4.22
C ILE A 113 -11.59 25.51 3.08
N GLU A 114 -11.99 26.77 2.94
CA GLU A 114 -12.60 27.31 1.74
C GLU A 114 -11.52 28.06 0.95
N SER A 115 -11.12 27.49 -0.19
CA SER A 115 -10.03 28.02 -1.02
C SER A 115 -10.49 29.11 -1.98
N SER A 116 -11.75 29.07 -2.38
CA SER A 116 -12.49 30.11 -3.09
C SER A 116 -13.99 29.91 -2.84
N PRO A 117 -14.90 30.85 -3.20
CA PRO A 117 -16.32 30.73 -2.87
C PRO A 117 -16.91 29.38 -3.28
N GLY A 118 -17.36 28.59 -2.31
CA GLY A 118 -17.95 27.26 -2.55
C GLY A 118 -16.97 26.18 -3.02
N ARG A 119 -15.66 26.39 -2.89
CA ARG A 119 -14.61 25.41 -3.21
C ARG A 119 -13.81 25.09 -1.96
N PHE A 120 -13.70 23.82 -1.63
CA PHE A 120 -13.16 23.38 -0.35
C PHE A 120 -12.01 22.39 -0.53
N HIS A 121 -11.05 22.46 0.39
CA HIS A 121 -10.09 21.39 0.59
C HIS A 121 -10.25 20.79 1.97
N ALA A 122 -9.96 19.50 2.11
CA ALA A 122 -9.89 18.81 3.40
C ALA A 122 -8.56 18.06 3.53
N TYR A 123 -8.03 17.97 4.75
CA TYR A 123 -6.70 17.44 5.03
C TYR A 123 -6.75 16.45 6.19
N TRP A 124 -6.18 15.27 5.97
CA TRP A 124 -5.98 14.20 6.95
C TRP A 124 -4.49 14.05 7.23
N ARG A 125 -4.06 14.33 8.45
CA ARG A 125 -2.70 14.00 8.90
C ARG A 125 -2.55 12.50 8.94
N VAL A 126 -1.45 11.99 8.38
CA VAL A 126 -1.15 10.56 8.36
C VAL A 126 0.27 10.26 8.82
N SER A 127 0.43 9.17 9.57
CA SER A 127 1.73 8.60 9.94
C SER A 127 1.98 7.28 9.18
N GLY A 128 3.24 7.00 8.87
CA GLY A 128 3.64 5.71 8.27
C GLY A 128 3.22 5.47 6.82
N CYS A 129 2.67 6.46 6.11
CA CYS A 129 2.30 6.32 4.70
C CYS A 129 3.54 6.21 3.78
N PRO A 130 3.74 5.08 3.05
CA PRO A 130 4.85 4.97 2.11
C PRO A 130 4.69 5.94 0.93
N LEU A 131 5.80 6.53 0.47
CA LEU A 131 5.79 7.45 -0.68
C LEU A 131 5.16 6.84 -1.94
N GLY A 132 5.44 5.55 -2.20
CA GLY A 132 4.88 4.81 -3.34
C GLY A 132 3.38 4.52 -3.24
N ALA A 133 2.79 4.60 -2.05
CA ALA A 133 1.36 4.40 -1.83
C ALA A 133 0.54 5.70 -1.97
N PHE A 134 1.19 6.86 -1.89
CA PHE A 134 0.54 8.17 -1.85
C PHE A 134 -0.41 8.40 -3.03
N ARG A 135 0.07 8.22 -4.27
CA ARG A 135 -0.72 8.47 -5.49
C ARG A 135 -2.05 7.70 -5.47
N SER A 136 -1.98 6.40 -5.19
CA SER A 136 -3.17 5.55 -5.15
C SER A 136 -4.10 5.96 -4.02
N ALA A 137 -3.58 6.18 -2.80
CA ALA A 137 -4.40 6.63 -1.67
C ALA A 137 -5.14 7.94 -1.97
N GLN A 138 -4.45 8.88 -2.59
CA GLN A 138 -4.96 10.19 -2.94
C GLN A 138 -6.05 10.14 -4.04
N GLN A 139 -5.87 9.32 -5.08
CA GLN A 139 -6.90 9.09 -6.10
C GLN A 139 -8.16 8.44 -5.54
N HIS A 140 -8.00 7.46 -4.64
CA HIS A 140 -9.16 6.85 -3.98
C HIS A 140 -9.89 7.83 -3.07
N LEU A 141 -9.16 8.69 -2.37
CA LEU A 141 -9.76 9.75 -1.54
C LEU A 141 -10.57 10.72 -2.40
N ALA A 142 -9.99 11.20 -3.51
CA ALA A 142 -10.67 12.06 -4.46
C ALA A 142 -11.94 11.39 -5.00
N LYS A 143 -11.85 10.13 -5.48
CA LYS A 143 -13.00 9.38 -5.99
C LYS A 143 -14.10 9.20 -4.94
N ARG A 144 -13.75 8.94 -3.68
CA ARG A 144 -14.72 8.75 -2.60
C ARG A 144 -15.56 10.00 -2.34
N PHE A 145 -14.93 11.17 -2.41
CA PHE A 145 -15.56 12.44 -2.07
C PHE A 145 -15.89 13.32 -3.28
N GLY A 146 -15.69 12.81 -4.50
CA GLY A 146 -15.96 13.52 -5.75
C GLY A 146 -14.97 14.66 -6.05
N GLY A 147 -13.76 14.62 -5.50
CA GLY A 147 -12.72 15.62 -5.73
C GLY A 147 -11.86 15.36 -6.97
N ASP A 148 -10.89 16.25 -7.22
CA ASP A 148 -9.98 16.16 -8.36
C ASP A 148 -8.91 15.07 -8.19
N GLU A 149 -9.02 13.99 -8.98
CA GLU A 149 -8.07 12.87 -9.01
C GLU A 149 -6.66 13.26 -9.53
N SER A 150 -6.52 14.39 -10.21
CA SER A 150 -5.24 14.89 -10.71
C SER A 150 -4.32 15.42 -9.59
N VAL A 151 -4.89 15.73 -8.43
CA VAL A 151 -4.18 16.21 -7.23
C VAL A 151 -3.56 15.01 -6.51
N CYS A 152 -2.61 14.31 -7.15
CA CYS A 152 -2.08 13.03 -6.68
C CYS A 152 -0.55 12.85 -6.69
N ASP A 153 0.22 13.91 -6.94
CA ASP A 153 1.69 13.88 -6.89
C ASP A 153 2.25 14.24 -5.50
N LEU A 154 3.33 13.57 -5.12
CA LEU A 154 4.00 13.75 -3.83
C LEU A 154 4.36 15.21 -3.50
N PRO A 155 4.93 16.00 -4.43
CA PRO A 155 5.37 17.35 -4.12
C PRO A 155 4.28 18.39 -4.44
N ARG A 156 3.00 18.02 -4.36
CA ARG A 156 1.87 18.90 -4.64
C ARG A 156 1.86 20.10 -3.69
N VAL A 157 1.66 21.29 -4.29
CA VAL A 157 1.35 22.51 -3.56
C VAL A 157 -0.15 22.75 -3.56
N MET A 158 -0.66 23.18 -2.41
CA MET A 158 -2.07 23.52 -2.20
C MET A 158 -2.16 24.97 -1.72
N ARG A 159 -3.31 25.62 -1.95
CA ARG A 159 -3.55 26.98 -1.49
C ARG A 159 -3.42 27.08 0.03
N LEU A 160 -2.71 28.10 0.50
CA LEU A 160 -2.57 28.40 1.92
C LEU A 160 -3.67 29.39 2.32
N PRO A 161 -4.55 29.07 3.30
CA PRO A 161 -5.53 30.03 3.81
C PRO A 161 -4.86 31.19 4.54
N GLY A 162 -5.57 32.30 4.71
CA GLY A 162 -5.03 33.57 5.21
C GLY A 162 -4.46 34.48 4.11
N PHE A 163 -4.61 34.12 2.84
CA PHE A 163 -4.22 34.93 1.68
C PHE A 163 -5.39 35.08 0.70
N LEU A 164 -5.35 36.11 -0.15
CA LEU A 164 -6.35 36.33 -1.17
C LEU A 164 -6.18 35.35 -2.34
N HIS A 165 -7.30 34.80 -2.80
CA HIS A 165 -7.46 34.13 -4.08
C HIS A 165 -7.81 35.17 -5.14
N LEU A 166 -6.98 35.28 -6.19
CA LEU A 166 -6.99 36.43 -7.12
C LEU A 166 -7.36 36.08 -8.56
N LYS A 167 -7.85 34.85 -8.84
CA LYS A 167 -8.27 34.48 -10.20
C LYS A 167 -9.54 35.21 -10.67
N ALA A 168 -10.37 35.64 -9.72
CA ALA A 168 -11.63 36.33 -9.94
C ALA A 168 -11.74 37.47 -8.92
N GLU A 169 -12.96 37.84 -8.51
CA GLU A 169 -13.17 38.72 -7.36
C GLU A 169 -12.33 38.25 -6.16
N PRO A 170 -11.50 39.13 -5.56
CA PRO A 170 -10.62 38.75 -4.47
C PRO A 170 -11.39 38.11 -3.32
N PHE A 171 -10.98 36.89 -2.97
CA PHE A 171 -11.60 36.13 -1.88
C PHE A 171 -10.53 35.73 -0.87
N LEU A 172 -10.72 36.07 0.41
CA LEU A 172 -9.83 35.62 1.47
C LEU A 172 -10.04 34.12 1.72
N SER A 173 -9.09 33.29 1.27
CA SER A 173 -9.10 31.86 1.58
C SER A 173 -9.08 31.66 3.08
N ARG A 174 -9.99 30.86 3.60
CA ARG A 174 -10.25 30.77 5.05
C ARG A 174 -10.37 29.35 5.56
N VAL A 175 -10.02 29.16 6.82
CA VAL A 175 -10.14 27.88 7.51
C VAL A 175 -11.54 27.77 8.10
N LEU A 176 -12.30 26.76 7.67
CA LEU A 176 -13.62 26.46 8.19
C LEU A 176 -13.55 25.67 9.49
N GLU A 177 -12.70 24.64 9.50
CA GLU A 177 -12.57 23.71 10.64
C GLU A 177 -11.09 23.40 10.89
N CYS A 178 -10.74 23.38 12.18
CA CYS A 178 -9.47 22.83 12.67
C CYS A 178 -9.78 21.93 13.85
N ASN A 179 -9.61 20.64 13.65
CA ASN A 179 -9.85 19.60 14.64
C ASN A 179 -8.47 19.12 15.15
N PRO A 180 -8.13 19.31 16.43
CA PRO A 180 -6.83 18.94 17.00
C PRO A 180 -6.74 17.43 17.25
N LEU A 181 -6.98 16.64 16.20
CA LEU A 181 -6.93 15.17 16.24
C LEU A 181 -5.49 14.69 16.03
N PRO A 182 -5.11 13.56 16.63
CA PRO A 182 -3.84 12.91 16.31
C PRO A 182 -3.78 12.53 14.83
N ALA A 183 -2.56 12.31 14.32
CA ALA A 183 -2.40 11.77 12.97
C ALA A 183 -2.97 10.35 12.90
N TYR A 184 -3.59 10.02 11.77
CA TYR A 184 -4.08 8.67 11.52
C TYR A 184 -2.93 7.77 11.05
N GLU A 185 -2.78 6.60 11.67
CA GLU A 185 -1.91 5.57 11.13
C GLU A 185 -2.39 5.17 9.74
N PHE A 186 -1.49 5.13 8.76
CA PHE A 186 -1.87 4.87 7.36
C PHE A 186 -2.64 3.56 7.19
N GLY A 187 -2.32 2.53 7.98
CA GLY A 187 -3.04 1.26 7.98
C GLY A 187 -4.50 1.38 8.43
N ASP A 188 -4.80 2.23 9.41
CA ASP A 188 -6.16 2.46 9.89
C ASP A 188 -6.94 3.36 8.92
N TRP A 189 -6.26 4.34 8.32
CA TRP A 189 -6.81 5.14 7.23
C TRP A 189 -7.22 4.29 6.02
N GLN A 190 -6.36 3.33 5.64
CA GLN A 190 -6.66 2.38 4.58
C GLN A 190 -7.87 1.48 4.89
N LYS A 191 -8.11 1.12 6.16
CA LYS A 191 -9.30 0.35 6.56
C LYS A 191 -10.57 1.16 6.44
N ALA A 192 -10.60 2.36 7.02
CA ALA A 192 -11.79 3.22 7.04
C ALA A 192 -12.27 3.63 5.64
N LEU A 193 -11.33 3.73 4.69
CA LEU A 193 -11.66 4.04 3.29
C LEU A 193 -11.86 2.81 2.40
N GLY A 194 -11.78 1.60 2.96
CA GLY A 194 -11.98 0.36 2.23
C GLY A 194 -10.85 0.03 1.24
N LEU A 195 -9.67 0.64 1.41
CA LEU A 195 -8.47 0.43 0.58
C LEU A 195 -7.73 -0.85 0.93
N ILE A 196 -7.89 -1.31 2.17
CA ILE A 196 -7.60 -2.68 2.57
C ILE A 196 -8.94 -3.33 2.90
N ARG A 197 -9.45 -4.14 1.97
CA ARG A 197 -10.37 -5.21 2.36
C ARG A 197 -9.56 -6.24 3.11
N PHE A 198 -9.64 -6.22 4.43
CA PHE A 198 -9.55 -7.52 5.10
C PHE A 198 -10.76 -8.29 4.57
N GLU A 199 -10.53 -9.49 4.03
CA GLU A 199 -11.56 -10.51 4.18
C GLU A 199 -11.82 -10.62 5.68
N GLN A 200 -12.80 -9.86 6.18
CA GLN A 200 -13.51 -10.30 7.37
C GLN A 200 -14.00 -11.69 6.99
N PRO A 201 -13.71 -12.75 7.78
CA PRO A 201 -14.25 -14.07 7.47
C PRO A 201 -15.75 -13.88 7.42
N SER A 202 -16.32 -13.94 6.21
CA SER A 202 -17.76 -13.85 6.06
C SER A 202 -18.37 -14.94 6.94
N PRO A 203 -19.60 -14.77 7.44
CA PRO A 203 -20.29 -15.84 8.15
C PRO A 203 -20.31 -17.17 7.36
N ALA A 204 -20.20 -17.10 6.02
CA ALA A 204 -20.12 -18.26 5.14
C ALA A 204 -18.74 -18.97 5.14
N ASN A 205 -17.67 -18.31 5.61
CA ASN A 205 -16.30 -18.83 5.68
C ASN A 205 -15.84 -19.20 7.09
N ARG A 206 -16.73 -19.15 8.10
CA ARG A 206 -16.46 -19.65 9.44
C ARG A 206 -16.56 -21.17 9.49
N ILE A 207 -15.62 -21.80 10.20
CA ILE A 207 -15.63 -23.24 10.40
C ILE A 207 -16.57 -23.55 11.57
N LYS A 208 -17.76 -24.07 11.24
CA LYS A 208 -18.81 -24.38 12.22
C LYS A 208 -18.36 -25.41 13.25
N ILE A 209 -18.95 -25.32 14.44
CA ILE A 209 -18.83 -26.34 15.49
C ILE A 209 -19.30 -27.68 14.90
N GLY A 210 -18.41 -28.69 14.89
CA GLY A 210 -18.62 -30.01 14.28
C GLY A 210 -17.71 -30.34 13.10
N SER A 211 -17.25 -29.36 12.31
CA SER A 211 -16.36 -29.58 11.15
C SER A 211 -14.92 -29.10 11.36
N ARG A 212 -14.60 -28.55 12.53
CA ARG A 212 -13.28 -27.98 12.88
C ARG A 212 -12.13 -28.97 12.68
N ASN A 213 -12.20 -30.13 13.33
CA ASN A 213 -11.15 -31.15 13.27
C ASN A 213 -10.96 -31.72 11.87
N SER A 214 -12.03 -32.12 11.19
CA SER A 214 -11.94 -32.69 9.84
C SER A 214 -11.39 -31.69 8.82
N THR A 215 -11.80 -30.41 8.93
CA THR A 215 -11.33 -29.33 8.05
C THR A 215 -9.85 -29.03 8.28
N MET A 216 -9.41 -28.89 9.53
CA MET A 216 -8.01 -28.65 9.84
C MET A 216 -7.11 -29.83 9.49
N PHE A 217 -7.60 -31.06 9.70
CA PHE A 217 -6.88 -32.26 9.32
C PHE A 217 -6.69 -32.34 7.80
N ALA A 218 -7.74 -32.06 7.02
CA ALA A 218 -7.66 -32.01 5.56
C ALA A 218 -6.66 -30.94 5.08
N LEU A 219 -6.64 -29.75 5.71
CA LEU A 219 -5.67 -28.70 5.43
C LEU A 219 -4.24 -29.13 5.78
N ALA A 220 -4.03 -29.78 6.92
CA ALA A 220 -2.74 -30.33 7.33
C ALA A 220 -2.22 -31.37 6.34
N CYS A 221 -3.09 -32.29 5.89
CA CYS A 221 -2.75 -33.24 4.83
C CYS A 221 -2.43 -32.53 3.50
N GLY A 222 -3.11 -31.43 3.18
CA GLY A 222 -2.80 -30.57 2.04
C GLY A 222 -1.40 -29.95 2.12
N PHE A 223 -1.05 -29.36 3.26
CA PHE A 223 0.28 -28.80 3.51
C PHE A 223 1.38 -29.86 3.42
N ARG A 224 1.15 -31.05 3.97
CA ARG A 224 2.06 -32.19 3.82
C ARG A 224 2.21 -32.63 2.37
N ARG A 225 1.12 -32.67 1.60
CA ARG A 225 1.20 -32.96 0.15
C ARG A 225 2.06 -31.92 -0.55
N GLN A 226 1.99 -30.65 -0.18
CA GLN A 226 2.83 -29.57 -0.72
C GLN A 226 4.28 -29.56 -0.17
N GLY A 227 4.66 -30.52 0.68
CA GLY A 227 6.01 -30.57 1.27
C GLY A 227 6.28 -29.51 2.34
N LEU A 228 5.23 -28.85 2.86
CA LEU A 228 5.39 -27.87 3.93
C LEU A 228 5.82 -28.56 5.22
N ASP A 229 6.76 -27.94 5.92
CA ASP A 229 7.28 -28.45 7.18
C ASP A 229 6.20 -28.59 8.28
N PRO A 230 6.23 -29.63 9.15
CA PRO A 230 5.22 -29.80 10.19
C PRO A 230 5.13 -28.62 11.18
N GLN A 231 6.25 -27.97 11.53
CA GLN A 231 6.23 -26.84 12.47
C GLN A 231 5.59 -25.59 11.83
N GLU A 232 5.87 -25.36 10.55
CA GLU A 232 5.28 -24.27 9.78
C GLU A 232 3.79 -24.54 9.51
N ALA A 233 3.43 -25.79 9.20
CA ALA A 233 2.04 -26.22 9.07
C ALA A 233 1.27 -26.01 10.37
N LEU A 234 1.88 -26.35 11.52
CA LEU A 234 1.33 -26.11 12.85
C LEU A 234 1.05 -24.62 13.06
N ALA A 235 2.02 -23.75 12.81
CA ALA A 235 1.84 -22.30 12.97
C ALA A 235 0.68 -21.75 12.10
N ARG A 236 0.55 -22.23 10.87
CA ARG A 236 -0.54 -21.82 9.96
C ARG A 236 -1.90 -22.33 10.41
N ILE A 237 -1.98 -23.58 10.85
CA ILE A 237 -3.22 -24.18 11.33
C ILE A 237 -3.66 -23.52 12.65
N SER A 238 -2.74 -23.27 13.58
CA SER A 238 -3.04 -22.52 14.81
C SER A 238 -3.59 -21.12 14.50
N LYS A 239 -3.02 -20.42 13.53
CA LYS A 239 -3.55 -19.12 13.09
C LYS A 239 -4.95 -19.25 12.49
N LEU A 240 -5.20 -20.26 11.65
CA LEU A 240 -6.54 -20.51 11.08
C LEU A 240 -7.56 -20.89 12.16
N ASN A 241 -7.16 -21.69 13.13
CA ASN A 241 -7.99 -22.05 14.29
C ASN A 241 -8.43 -20.81 15.06
N ALA A 242 -7.50 -19.90 15.38
CA ALA A 242 -7.79 -18.67 16.11
C ALA A 242 -8.64 -17.66 15.32
N THR A 243 -8.57 -17.68 13.97
CA THR A 243 -9.18 -16.64 13.13
C THR A 243 -10.45 -17.07 12.41
N LYS A 244 -10.67 -18.38 12.19
CA LYS A 244 -11.80 -18.90 11.40
C LYS A 244 -12.77 -19.79 12.17
N CYS A 245 -12.44 -20.25 13.38
CA CYS A 245 -13.37 -21.04 14.18
C CYS A 245 -14.16 -20.15 15.13
N ASP A 246 -15.47 -20.40 15.25
CA ASP A 246 -16.32 -19.73 16.25
C ASP A 246 -15.85 -20.04 17.69
N LEU A 247 -15.33 -21.26 17.90
CA LEU A 247 -14.65 -21.69 19.11
C LEU A 247 -13.36 -22.41 18.71
N PRO A 248 -12.19 -21.81 18.95
CA PRO A 248 -10.91 -22.45 18.65
C PRO A 248 -10.72 -23.77 19.41
N LEU A 249 -10.09 -24.74 18.77
CA LEU A 249 -9.63 -25.96 19.41
C LEU A 249 -8.43 -25.64 20.34
N PRO A 250 -8.25 -26.37 21.45
CA PRO A 250 -7.06 -26.24 22.29
C PRO A 250 -5.78 -26.50 21.50
N ASP A 251 -4.69 -25.83 21.88
CA ASP A 251 -3.40 -25.99 21.20
C ASP A 251 -2.87 -27.43 21.24
N SER A 252 -3.19 -28.19 22.28
CA SER A 252 -2.86 -29.63 22.38
C SER A 252 -3.54 -30.46 21.28
N GLU A 253 -4.80 -30.15 20.97
CA GLU A 253 -5.57 -30.83 19.93
C GLU A 253 -5.06 -30.48 18.53
N ILE A 254 -4.72 -29.21 18.30
CA ILE A 254 -4.07 -28.77 17.06
C ILE A 254 -2.72 -29.47 16.84
N ARG A 255 -1.89 -29.60 17.89
CA ARG A 255 -0.62 -30.32 17.81
C ARG A 255 -0.82 -31.79 17.48
N ALA A 256 -1.76 -32.47 18.15
CA ALA A 256 -2.05 -33.89 17.89
C ALA A 256 -2.59 -34.10 16.47
N LEU A 257 -3.47 -33.22 16.00
CA LEU A 257 -4.01 -33.24 14.65
C LEU A 257 -2.92 -33.10 13.58
N VAL A 258 -2.02 -32.12 13.73
CA VAL A 258 -0.91 -31.93 12.79
C VAL A 258 0.04 -33.13 12.82
N SER A 259 0.36 -33.65 14.02
CA SER A 259 1.18 -34.85 14.16
C SER A 259 0.56 -36.05 13.44
N SER A 260 -0.74 -36.28 13.62
CA SER A 260 -1.48 -37.35 12.93
C SER A 260 -1.53 -37.15 11.41
N ALA A 261 -1.76 -35.92 10.94
CA ALA A 261 -1.76 -35.63 9.51
C ALA A 261 -0.40 -35.89 8.85
N TYR A 262 0.68 -35.86 9.63
CA TYR A 262 2.07 -36.06 9.20
C TYR A 262 2.66 -37.43 9.56
N SER A 263 1.89 -38.35 10.15
CA SER A 263 2.40 -39.65 10.60
C SER A 263 2.62 -40.70 9.49
N GLY A 264 2.20 -40.42 8.25
CA GLY A 264 2.32 -41.34 7.10
C GLY A 264 2.89 -40.69 5.83
N PRO A 265 3.12 -41.47 4.75
CA PRO A 265 3.54 -40.96 3.45
C PRO A 265 2.40 -40.19 2.76
N ALA A 266 2.73 -39.15 1.98
CA ALA A 266 1.72 -38.37 1.26
C ALA A 266 1.01 -39.26 0.24
N SER A 267 -0.32 -39.31 0.28
CA SER A 267 -1.15 -40.00 -0.71
C SER A 267 -1.61 -39.03 -1.81
N GLY A 268 -1.92 -39.56 -3.00
CA GLY A 268 -2.40 -38.81 -4.16
C GLY A 268 -1.45 -38.86 -5.35
N PHE A 269 -1.67 -37.98 -6.33
CA PHE A 269 -0.84 -37.84 -7.52
C PHE A 269 -0.50 -36.37 -7.78
N THR A 270 0.56 -36.14 -8.56
CA THR A 270 0.90 -34.84 -9.14
C THR A 270 0.89 -34.96 -10.65
N ILE A 271 0.51 -33.89 -11.35
CA ILE A 271 0.52 -33.86 -12.81
C ILE A 271 1.84 -33.19 -13.24
N ILE A 272 2.65 -33.93 -13.99
CA ILE A 272 3.85 -33.39 -14.64
C ILE A 272 3.60 -33.40 -16.15
N PRO A 273 3.60 -32.23 -16.82
CA PRO A 273 3.33 -32.16 -18.26
C PRO A 273 4.40 -32.87 -19.08
N ASN A 274 4.01 -33.68 -20.07
CA ASN A 274 4.97 -34.36 -20.96
C ASN A 274 5.91 -33.39 -21.69
N VAL A 275 5.42 -32.19 -22.04
CA VAL A 275 6.23 -31.14 -22.68
C VAL A 275 7.44 -30.73 -21.84
N LEU A 276 7.38 -30.90 -20.51
CA LEU A 276 8.54 -30.69 -19.63
C LEU A 276 9.66 -31.67 -19.99
N PHE A 277 9.35 -32.96 -20.12
CA PHE A 277 10.36 -33.98 -20.40
C PHE A 277 10.99 -33.82 -21.78
N ASP A 278 10.23 -33.29 -22.74
CA ASP A 278 10.71 -33.06 -24.10
C ASP A 278 11.47 -31.75 -24.28
N SER A 279 11.33 -30.82 -23.34
CA SER A 279 11.95 -29.50 -23.36
C SER A 279 13.48 -29.56 -23.31
N GLN A 280 14.13 -28.68 -24.07
CA GLN A 280 15.59 -28.58 -24.08
C GLN A 280 16.12 -28.11 -22.72
N GLU A 281 15.37 -27.24 -22.06
CA GLU A 281 15.68 -26.69 -20.74
C GLU A 281 15.67 -27.77 -19.64
N TYR A 282 14.76 -28.74 -19.71
CA TYR A 282 14.74 -29.89 -18.79
C TYR A 282 15.88 -30.87 -19.08
N LYS A 283 16.20 -31.09 -20.36
CA LYS A 283 17.30 -31.95 -20.78
C LYS A 283 18.67 -31.36 -20.43
N SER A 284 18.80 -30.03 -20.39
CA SER A 284 20.08 -29.35 -20.12
C SER A 284 20.46 -29.27 -18.63
N ILE A 285 19.53 -29.47 -17.71
CA ILE A 285 19.81 -29.45 -16.27
C ILE A 285 20.21 -30.83 -15.73
N SER A 286 20.94 -30.82 -14.61
CA SER A 286 21.41 -31.99 -13.88
C SER A 286 20.25 -32.85 -13.36
N PRO A 287 20.43 -34.18 -13.24
CA PRO A 287 19.41 -35.06 -12.67
C PRO A 287 18.92 -34.62 -11.29
N GLU A 288 19.79 -34.09 -10.44
CA GLU A 288 19.39 -33.63 -9.11
C GLU A 288 18.59 -32.32 -9.16
N ALA A 289 18.86 -31.43 -10.13
CA ALA A 289 18.03 -30.26 -10.38
C ALA A 289 16.63 -30.64 -10.89
N ARG A 290 16.52 -31.71 -11.70
CA ARG A 290 15.21 -32.26 -12.13
C ARG A 290 14.38 -32.72 -10.93
N ASN A 291 15.00 -33.34 -9.92
CA ASN A 291 14.29 -33.71 -8.68
C ASN A 291 13.69 -32.48 -7.96
N VAL A 292 14.35 -31.32 -8.04
CA VAL A 292 13.77 -30.07 -7.50
C VAL A 292 12.55 -29.65 -8.32
N VAL A 293 12.62 -29.76 -9.65
CA VAL A 293 11.48 -29.46 -10.54
C VAL A 293 10.29 -30.35 -10.22
N ASP A 294 10.47 -31.66 -10.05
CA ASP A 294 9.39 -32.60 -9.71
C ASP A 294 8.70 -32.23 -8.39
N LEU A 295 9.49 -31.86 -7.39
CA LEU A 295 8.97 -31.39 -6.10
C LEU A 295 8.27 -30.04 -6.22
N CYS A 296 8.65 -29.18 -7.17
CA CYS A 296 7.92 -27.94 -7.45
C CYS A 296 6.53 -28.23 -8.05
N TYR A 297 6.40 -29.21 -8.95
CA TYR A 297 5.08 -29.61 -9.48
C TYR A 297 4.16 -30.13 -8.37
N ARG A 298 4.72 -30.82 -7.38
CA ARG A 298 3.98 -31.26 -6.19
C ARG A 298 3.45 -30.09 -5.33
N MET A 299 4.03 -28.89 -5.44
CA MET A 299 3.57 -27.69 -4.74
C MET A 299 2.41 -26.97 -5.46
N VAL A 300 2.31 -27.12 -6.78
CA VAL A 300 1.24 -26.53 -7.60
C VAL A 300 0.06 -27.50 -7.60
N GLY A 301 -1.00 -27.16 -6.86
CA GLY A 301 -2.17 -28.04 -6.72
C GLY A 301 -2.84 -28.36 -8.07
N VAL A 302 -3.70 -29.39 -8.09
CA VAL A 302 -4.38 -29.90 -9.29
C VAL A 302 -5.30 -28.85 -9.97
N SER A 303 -5.70 -27.80 -9.25
CA SER A 303 -6.76 -26.87 -9.67
C SER A 303 -6.32 -25.42 -9.94
N GLY A 304 -5.04 -25.13 -10.22
CA GLY A 304 -4.68 -23.81 -10.78
C GLY A 304 -3.22 -23.36 -10.70
N THR A 305 -2.93 -22.34 -11.50
CA THR A 305 -1.67 -21.59 -11.61
C THR A 305 -1.35 -20.90 -10.28
N ALA A 306 -0.39 -21.42 -9.53
CA ALA A 306 -0.07 -20.95 -8.18
C ALA A 306 1.40 -20.52 -8.08
N GLU A 307 1.62 -19.31 -7.57
CA GLU A 307 2.97 -18.87 -7.23
C GLU A 307 3.54 -19.67 -6.05
N ILE A 308 4.64 -20.37 -6.28
CA ILE A 308 5.32 -21.18 -5.28
C ILE A 308 6.45 -20.39 -4.60
N VAL A 309 6.83 -20.84 -3.41
CA VAL A 309 7.97 -20.29 -2.64
C VAL A 309 9.08 -21.32 -2.63
N LEU A 310 10.21 -21.00 -3.28
CA LEU A 310 11.38 -21.87 -3.34
C LEU A 310 12.39 -21.51 -2.25
N SER A 311 12.06 -21.88 -1.02
CA SER A 311 12.96 -21.74 0.14
C SER A 311 13.42 -23.12 0.62
N HIS A 312 14.66 -23.22 1.12
CA HIS A 312 15.20 -24.50 1.61
C HIS A 312 14.30 -25.17 2.67
N SER A 313 13.55 -24.39 3.46
CA SER A 313 12.63 -24.94 4.47
C SER A 313 11.60 -25.94 3.89
N ASN A 314 11.15 -25.74 2.64
CA ASN A 314 10.22 -26.63 1.95
C ASN A 314 10.88 -27.90 1.37
N PHE A 315 12.22 -27.90 1.29
CA PHE A 315 12.99 -28.95 0.62
C PHE A 315 14.04 -29.58 1.54
N ARG A 316 14.00 -29.26 2.84
CA ARG A 316 15.03 -29.65 3.82
C ARG A 316 15.16 -31.15 4.05
N SER A 317 14.09 -31.90 3.78
CA SER A 317 14.07 -33.37 3.82
C SER A 317 14.71 -34.02 2.60
N HIS A 318 14.91 -33.27 1.51
CA HIS A 318 15.40 -33.79 0.24
C HIS A 318 16.83 -33.34 -0.07
N PHE A 319 17.22 -32.13 0.38
CA PHE A 319 18.50 -31.54 0.04
C PHE A 319 19.14 -30.84 1.23
N SER A 320 20.47 -30.88 1.28
CA SER A 320 21.23 -29.94 2.11
C SER A 320 20.99 -28.50 1.64
N LYS A 321 21.19 -27.53 2.53
CA LYS A 321 20.94 -26.11 2.22
C LYS A 321 21.76 -25.64 1.01
N SER A 322 23.04 -25.99 0.96
CA SER A 322 23.95 -25.62 -0.14
C SER A 322 23.54 -26.29 -1.46
N ALA A 323 23.24 -27.59 -1.43
CA ALA A 323 22.80 -28.32 -2.61
C ALA A 323 21.49 -27.73 -3.17
N PHE A 324 20.50 -27.49 -2.31
CA PHE A 324 19.22 -26.90 -2.72
C PHE A 324 19.43 -25.57 -3.45
N TYR A 325 20.21 -24.64 -2.90
CA TYR A 325 20.39 -23.33 -3.53
C TYR A 325 21.19 -23.39 -4.83
N ARG A 326 22.10 -24.36 -4.99
CA ARG A 326 22.78 -24.63 -6.26
C ARG A 326 21.79 -25.11 -7.32
N TYR A 327 21.02 -26.14 -7.04
CA TYR A 327 20.02 -26.68 -7.96
C TYR A 327 18.89 -25.69 -8.24
N ARG A 328 18.48 -24.90 -7.24
CA ARG A 328 17.53 -23.81 -7.40
C ARG A 328 18.03 -22.74 -8.37
N ALA A 329 19.31 -22.40 -8.35
CA ALA A 329 19.88 -21.46 -9.31
C ALA A 329 19.82 -22.06 -10.74
N GLU A 330 20.18 -23.33 -10.87
CA GLU A 330 20.19 -24.05 -12.15
C GLU A 330 18.80 -24.13 -12.82
N ILE A 331 17.75 -24.48 -12.07
CA ILE A 331 16.37 -24.54 -12.62
C ILE A 331 15.78 -23.15 -12.93
N ILE A 332 16.28 -22.09 -12.30
CA ILE A 332 15.89 -20.70 -12.60
C ILE A 332 16.62 -20.24 -13.86
N GLU A 333 17.92 -20.54 -13.98
CA GLU A 333 18.75 -20.18 -15.12
C GLU A 333 18.31 -20.92 -16.40
N SER A 334 17.85 -22.17 -16.28
CA SER A 334 17.25 -22.89 -17.40
C SER A 334 15.89 -22.33 -17.85
N GLY A 335 15.26 -21.47 -17.04
CA GLY A 335 13.95 -20.89 -17.33
C GLY A 335 12.76 -21.83 -17.09
N LEU A 336 12.98 -23.00 -16.50
CA LEU A 336 11.89 -23.91 -16.08
C LEU A 336 11.09 -23.34 -14.90
N VAL A 337 11.75 -22.51 -14.08
CA VAL A 337 11.16 -21.80 -12.95
C VAL A 337 11.38 -20.30 -13.14
N ILE A 338 10.28 -19.56 -13.22
CA ILE A 338 10.31 -18.12 -13.48
C ILE A 338 10.07 -17.38 -12.16
N GLN A 339 10.99 -16.52 -11.77
CA GLN A 339 10.80 -15.66 -10.61
C GLN A 339 9.81 -14.53 -10.93
N THR A 340 8.65 -14.52 -10.27
CA THR A 340 7.63 -13.48 -10.45
C THR A 340 7.78 -12.33 -9.45
N LYS A 341 8.38 -12.59 -8.28
CA LYS A 341 8.63 -11.56 -7.26
C LYS A 341 9.97 -11.75 -6.56
N ALA A 342 10.72 -10.66 -6.37
CA ALA A 342 11.97 -10.63 -5.63
C ALA A 342 11.74 -10.65 -4.10
N ASN A 343 12.75 -11.10 -3.34
CA ASN A 343 12.74 -10.96 -1.88
C ASN A 343 12.69 -9.46 -1.51
N SER A 344 11.85 -9.09 -0.54
CA SER A 344 11.91 -7.75 0.02
C SER A 344 13.01 -7.65 1.07
N LYS A 345 13.76 -6.54 1.11
CA LYS A 345 14.74 -6.28 2.17
C LYS A 345 14.05 -6.27 3.55
N PRO A 346 14.72 -6.71 4.63
CA PRO A 346 14.19 -6.58 5.98
C PRO A 346 13.93 -5.09 6.27
N GLN A 347 12.68 -4.75 6.60
CA GLN A 347 12.30 -3.42 7.10
C GLN A 347 11.94 -3.56 8.57
N SER A 348 12.32 -2.58 9.40
CA SER A 348 12.03 -2.59 10.84
C SER A 348 10.54 -2.88 11.09
N GLY A 349 10.25 -3.94 11.85
CA GLY A 349 8.90 -4.36 12.20
C GLY A 349 8.13 -5.19 11.14
N ARG A 350 8.68 -5.45 9.95
CA ARG A 350 8.06 -6.32 8.93
C ARG A 350 8.96 -7.51 8.58
N ARG A 351 8.40 -8.73 8.64
CA ARG A 351 9.09 -9.93 8.14
C ARG A 351 9.35 -9.75 6.64
N PRO A 352 10.56 -10.07 6.15
CA PRO A 352 10.85 -10.01 4.72
C PRO A 352 9.91 -10.95 3.97
N GLU A 353 9.29 -10.43 2.91
CA GLU A 353 8.45 -11.20 2.01
C GLU A 353 9.32 -12.11 1.14
N ALA A 354 9.00 -13.40 1.13
CA ALA A 354 9.72 -14.39 0.35
C ALA A 354 9.45 -14.21 -1.15
N ALA A 355 10.48 -14.46 -1.95
CA ALA A 355 10.40 -14.48 -3.40
C ALA A 355 9.35 -15.49 -3.89
N ARG A 356 8.68 -15.13 -4.99
CA ARG A 356 7.62 -15.92 -5.62
C ARG A 356 8.09 -16.41 -6.99
N PHE A 357 7.70 -17.63 -7.31
CA PHE A 357 8.10 -18.34 -8.52
C PHE A 357 6.89 -18.97 -9.19
N ARG A 358 6.96 -19.18 -10.50
CA ARG A 358 6.03 -20.01 -11.27
C ARG A 358 6.77 -21.06 -12.06
N LEU A 359 6.08 -22.15 -12.36
CA LEU A 359 6.58 -23.15 -13.30
C LEU A 359 6.31 -22.65 -14.71
N ARG A 360 7.21 -22.93 -15.65
CA ARG A 360 7.02 -22.56 -17.05
C ARG A 360 5.86 -23.32 -17.69
N PHE A 361 5.79 -24.63 -17.46
CA PHE A 361 4.74 -25.47 -18.02
C PHE A 361 3.66 -25.72 -16.95
N GLU A 362 2.61 -24.91 -16.95
CA GLU A 362 1.51 -25.05 -15.98
C GLU A 362 0.33 -25.82 -16.59
N HIS A 363 -0.25 -26.73 -15.80
CA HIS A 363 -1.47 -27.44 -16.17
C HIS A 363 -2.70 -26.53 -15.94
N SER A 364 -3.52 -26.32 -16.98
CA SER A 364 -4.82 -25.66 -16.87
C SER A 364 -5.91 -26.70 -16.58
N PRO A 365 -6.54 -26.69 -15.39
CA PRO A 365 -7.56 -27.69 -15.02
C PRO A 365 -8.83 -27.60 -15.88
N THR A 366 -9.07 -26.44 -16.49
CA THR A 366 -10.32 -26.11 -17.17
C THR A 366 -10.33 -26.48 -18.65
N SER A 367 -9.18 -26.75 -19.25
CA SER A 367 -9.05 -26.88 -20.71
C SER A 367 -8.26 -28.09 -21.18
N GLY A 368 -7.61 -28.84 -20.28
CA GLY A 368 -6.70 -29.93 -20.66
C GLY A 368 -5.48 -29.46 -21.46
N THR A 369 -5.28 -28.15 -21.60
CA THR A 369 -4.20 -27.53 -22.37
C THR A 369 -3.10 -27.02 -21.44
N ILE A 370 -1.85 -27.21 -21.86
CA ILE A 370 -0.68 -26.71 -21.15
C ILE A 370 -0.48 -25.25 -21.56
N ARG A 371 -0.37 -24.34 -20.58
CA ARG A 371 0.08 -22.98 -20.84
C ARG A 371 1.61 -22.98 -20.76
N ALA A 372 2.25 -22.63 -21.88
CA ALA A 372 3.71 -22.53 -22.01
C ALA A 372 4.21 -21.11 -21.72
#